data_AF-A0A9C8GNR6-F1
#
_entry.id   AF-A0A9C8GNR6-F1
#
_cell.length_a   1.000
_cell.length_b   1.000
_cell.length_c   1.000
_cell.angle_alpha   90.00
_cell.angle_beta   90.00
_cell.angle_gamma   90.00
#
_symmetry.space_group_name_H-M   'P 1'
#
loop_
_entity.id
_entity.type
_entity.pdbx_description
1 polymer ?
#
loop_
_entity_poly.entity_id
_entity_poly.type
_entity_poly.pdbx_seq_one_letter_code
_entity_poly.pdbx_strand_id
1 'polypeptide(L)'
;MSKQHRKMSRVPKPIMVKSTEALEALLTILDGEPTFAIDTESNSLYAYQEQICLIQISIPQADYLVDPLADVDVSLLGPIFADPGVQKVFHAAEYDVMCFKRDFDFRFENLFDTMWAARILGWPRVGLGNILQETFDVRTNKRYQRYNWGKRPLEPDARAYACLDTHYLLPLRDLQLEALIRKGRWEEAQEAFRQIAASEPMWEDFSPDDFWHVKGAHDLSPREQAILRELCIWRDRQARRQDRPHFKIVGDHTLTALAHAHPRTLDEVGDIKGIKSYHVRRYGRHILQAVERGERAEIPSPPERPPRRPMTDIERYEALRAWRKEVAEERGVDVSVIMTNDVLWSLVDEEPDTLDELEGLEGLGPWKCKTYGEDILDVLEENGDT
;
A
#
# COMPACT_ATOMS: atom_id res chain seq x y z
N MET A 1 19.04 31.90 24.80
CA MET A 1 19.50 30.98 23.74
C MET A 1 19.43 29.57 24.30
N SER A 2 18.34 28.88 23.99
CA SER A 2 17.84 27.73 24.75
C SER A 2 18.27 26.40 24.12
N LYS A 3 18.62 25.46 24.99
CA LYS A 3 19.00 24.08 24.77
C LYS A 3 17.90 23.30 24.03
N GLN A 4 17.93 23.29 22.69
CA GLN A 4 16.97 22.52 21.88
C GLN A 4 17.61 21.77 20.70
N HIS A 5 18.87 21.32 20.87
CA HIS A 5 19.54 20.37 19.98
C HIS A 5 19.90 19.09 20.76
N ARG A 6 18.87 18.42 21.31
CA ARG A 6 19.05 17.17 22.05
C ARG A 6 19.09 16.02 21.03
N LYS A 7 20.30 15.48 20.82
CA LYS A 7 20.67 14.24 20.11
C LYS A 7 19.66 13.74 19.07
N MET A 8 19.83 14.12 17.80
CA MET A 8 19.56 13.15 16.74
C MET A 8 20.54 11.99 16.99
N SER A 9 20.04 10.77 17.12
CA SER A 9 20.93 9.60 17.09
C SER A 9 21.81 9.74 15.85
N ARG A 10 23.13 9.67 16.03
CA ARG A 10 24.08 9.76 14.92
C ARG A 10 24.00 8.44 14.16
N VAL A 11 23.00 8.31 13.30
CA VAL A 11 23.00 7.26 12.28
C VAL A 11 24.28 7.44 11.45
N PRO A 12 25.05 6.37 11.22
CA PRO A 12 26.20 6.43 10.33
C PRO A 12 25.82 7.02 8.97
N LYS A 13 26.78 7.60 8.29
CA LYS A 13 26.54 8.09 6.93
C LYS A 13 26.30 6.87 6.02
N PRO A 14 25.17 6.78 5.31
CA PRO A 14 24.88 5.61 4.48
C PRO A 14 25.85 5.51 3.30
N ILE A 15 26.11 4.28 2.87
CA ILE A 15 26.92 3.94 1.70
C ILE A 15 26.00 3.93 0.48
N MET A 16 26.29 4.78 -0.51
CA MET A 16 25.53 4.81 -1.75
C MET A 16 26.00 3.70 -2.68
N VAL A 17 25.08 2.88 -3.19
CA VAL A 17 25.32 1.87 -4.22
C VAL A 17 24.71 2.37 -5.53
N LYS A 18 25.58 2.70 -6.49
CA LYS A 18 25.22 3.39 -7.75
C LYS A 18 25.83 2.76 -9.00
N SER A 19 26.46 1.60 -8.85
CA SER A 19 26.90 0.78 -9.98
C SER A 19 26.67 -0.69 -9.66
N THR A 20 26.59 -1.53 -10.69
CA THR A 20 26.49 -2.98 -10.56
C THR A 20 27.64 -3.57 -9.73
N GLU A 21 28.88 -3.10 -9.90
CA GLU A 21 30.02 -3.61 -9.13
C GLU A 21 29.89 -3.28 -7.63
N ALA A 22 29.35 -2.11 -7.30
CA ALA A 22 29.07 -1.75 -5.92
C ALA A 22 27.95 -2.61 -5.33
N LEU A 23 26.98 -3.03 -6.15
CA LEU A 23 25.91 -3.94 -5.74
C LEU A 23 26.43 -5.36 -5.53
N GLU A 24 27.29 -5.87 -6.41
CA GLU A 24 27.96 -7.17 -6.24
C GLU A 24 28.81 -7.21 -4.96
N ALA A 25 29.52 -6.12 -4.66
CA ALA A 25 30.26 -5.98 -3.41
C ALA A 25 29.33 -6.00 -2.20
N LEU A 26 28.16 -5.35 -2.28
CA LEU A 26 27.14 -5.43 -1.23
C LEU A 26 26.59 -6.85 -1.10
N LEU A 27 26.27 -7.53 -2.19
CA LEU A 27 25.78 -8.92 -2.18
C LEU A 27 26.78 -9.88 -1.51
N THR A 28 28.07 -9.69 -1.75
CA THR A 28 29.13 -10.48 -1.07
C THR A 28 29.11 -10.27 0.45
N ILE A 29 28.76 -9.07 0.92
CA ILE A 29 28.60 -8.79 2.35
C ILE A 29 27.31 -9.43 2.87
N LEU A 30 26.21 -9.30 2.13
CA LEU A 30 24.91 -9.84 2.52
C LEU A 30 24.88 -11.38 2.58
N ASP A 31 25.69 -12.07 1.78
CA ASP A 31 25.84 -13.54 1.82
C ASP A 31 26.30 -14.05 3.21
N GLY A 32 27.00 -13.21 3.98
CA GLY A 32 27.43 -13.52 5.34
C GLY A 32 26.40 -13.18 6.43
N GLU A 33 25.29 -12.52 6.09
CA GLU A 33 24.33 -11.98 7.05
C GLU A 33 23.03 -12.80 7.01
N PRO A 34 22.63 -13.48 8.10
CA PRO A 34 21.41 -14.30 8.12
C PRO A 34 20.14 -13.44 8.08
N THR A 35 20.25 -12.13 8.26
CA THR A 35 19.12 -11.20 8.32
C THR A 35 19.57 -9.80 7.93
N PHE A 36 18.77 -9.10 7.14
CA PHE A 36 18.94 -7.68 6.86
C PHE A 36 17.58 -6.97 6.82
N ALA A 37 17.60 -5.66 7.06
CA ALA A 37 16.42 -4.81 7.02
C ALA A 37 16.29 -4.10 5.67
N ILE A 38 15.06 -3.97 5.18
CA ILE A 38 14.72 -3.36 3.89
C ILE A 38 13.59 -2.35 4.06
N ASP A 39 13.66 -1.29 3.25
CA ASP A 39 12.57 -0.37 2.96
C ASP A 39 12.70 0.04 1.47
N THR A 40 11.68 0.72 0.95
CA THR A 40 11.76 1.36 -0.38
C THR A 40 11.19 2.77 -0.38
N GLU A 41 11.59 3.59 -1.36
CA GLU A 41 10.95 4.86 -1.64
C GLU A 41 10.57 4.98 -3.13
N SER A 42 9.29 5.23 -3.39
CA SER A 42 8.69 5.30 -4.73
C SER A 42 8.31 6.72 -5.14
N ASN A 43 8.09 6.95 -6.44
CA ASN A 43 7.75 8.27 -7.00
C ASN A 43 6.26 8.43 -7.37
N SER A 44 5.35 7.70 -6.70
CA SER A 44 3.90 7.66 -6.95
C SER A 44 3.23 9.03 -7.08
N LEU A 45 3.66 9.99 -6.27
CA LEU A 45 3.17 11.37 -6.33
C LEU A 45 3.69 12.16 -7.54
N TYR A 46 4.53 11.59 -8.40
CA TYR A 46 5.31 12.30 -9.42
C TYR A 46 5.27 11.69 -10.82
N ALA A 47 5.15 10.38 -10.95
CA ALA A 47 5.08 9.66 -12.22
C ALA A 47 3.67 9.11 -12.51
N TYR A 48 3.38 8.80 -13.77
CA TYR A 48 2.14 8.10 -14.14
C TYR A 48 2.26 6.61 -13.81
N GLN A 49 3.37 6.01 -14.22
CA GLN A 49 3.78 4.69 -13.75
C GLN A 49 4.80 4.91 -12.64
N GLU A 50 4.37 4.68 -11.41
CA GLU A 50 5.28 4.72 -10.27
C GLU A 50 6.35 3.63 -10.39
N GLN A 51 7.50 3.89 -9.78
CA GLN A 51 8.58 2.92 -9.68
C GLN A 51 9.39 3.15 -8.40
N ILE A 52 10.05 2.10 -7.91
CA ILE A 52 11.03 2.16 -6.83
C ILE A 52 12.19 3.07 -7.27
N CYS A 53 12.44 4.10 -6.48
CA CYS A 53 13.47 5.09 -6.73
C CYS A 53 14.64 5.01 -5.75
N LEU A 54 14.50 4.27 -4.64
CA LEU A 54 15.55 4.02 -3.67
C LEU A 54 15.22 2.73 -2.92
N ILE A 55 16.24 1.91 -2.66
CA ILE A 55 16.14 0.75 -1.80
C ILE A 55 17.12 0.94 -0.64
N GLN A 56 16.61 0.84 0.57
CA GLN A 56 17.39 0.94 1.80
C GLN A 56 17.72 -0.47 2.28
N ILE A 57 18.98 -0.73 2.62
CA ILE A 57 19.41 -2.01 3.19
C ILE A 57 20.23 -1.73 4.44
N SER A 58 19.84 -2.26 5.58
CA SER A 58 20.61 -2.17 6.82
C SER A 58 21.02 -3.55 7.33
N ILE A 59 22.29 -3.67 7.66
CA ILE A 59 22.90 -4.79 8.39
C ILE A 59 23.45 -4.24 9.72
N PRO A 60 23.83 -5.09 10.70
CA PRO A 60 24.23 -4.61 12.02
C PRO A 60 25.35 -3.55 12.03
N GLN A 61 26.23 -3.56 11.03
CA GLN A 61 27.44 -2.75 10.96
C GLN A 61 27.32 -1.55 10.01
N ALA A 62 26.36 -1.54 9.09
CA ALA A 62 26.28 -0.53 8.02
C ALA A 62 24.88 -0.38 7.42
N ASP A 63 24.65 0.80 6.85
CA ASP A 63 23.45 1.15 6.11
C ASP A 63 23.81 1.48 4.65
N TYR A 64 23.04 0.94 3.71
CA TYR A 64 23.22 1.08 2.28
C TYR A 64 22.00 1.70 1.63
N LEU A 65 22.24 2.52 0.62
CA LEU A 65 21.22 3.15 -0.21
C LEU A 65 21.51 2.78 -1.66
N VAL A 66 20.78 1.78 -2.17
CA VAL A 66 20.85 1.35 -3.56
C VAL A 66 19.98 2.27 -4.39
N ASP A 67 20.53 2.77 -5.50
CA ASP A 67 19.90 3.73 -6.41
C ASP A 67 19.47 3.01 -7.71
N PRO A 68 18.22 2.53 -7.83
CA PRO A 68 17.74 1.83 -9.04
C PRO A 68 17.72 2.69 -10.30
N LEU A 69 17.79 4.02 -10.15
CA LEU A 69 17.81 4.97 -11.27
C LEU A 69 19.23 5.27 -11.76
N ALA A 70 20.25 4.72 -11.10
CA ALA A 70 21.64 4.74 -11.56
C ALA A 70 21.92 3.53 -12.48
N ASP A 71 23.17 3.38 -12.91
CA ASP A 71 23.61 2.25 -13.74
C ASP A 71 23.84 0.99 -12.87
N VAL A 72 22.76 0.49 -12.28
CA VAL A 72 22.74 -0.63 -11.33
C VAL A 72 21.79 -1.71 -11.84
N ASP A 73 22.29 -2.93 -12.02
CA ASP A 73 21.45 -4.09 -12.28
C ASP A 73 20.82 -4.60 -10.97
N VAL A 74 19.67 -4.02 -10.60
CA VAL A 74 18.94 -4.37 -9.38
C VAL A 74 18.48 -5.83 -9.37
N SER A 75 18.33 -6.48 -10.53
CA SER A 75 17.87 -7.88 -10.62
C SER A 75 18.77 -8.85 -9.84
N LEU A 76 20.04 -8.49 -9.62
CA LEU A 76 21.00 -9.25 -8.81
C LEU A 76 20.59 -9.41 -7.34
N LEU A 77 19.68 -8.57 -6.81
CA LEU A 77 19.11 -8.75 -5.47
C LEU A 77 18.04 -9.86 -5.42
N GLY A 78 17.45 -10.25 -6.56
CA GLY A 78 16.34 -11.21 -6.59
C GLY A 78 16.63 -12.53 -5.85
N PRO A 79 17.78 -13.20 -6.07
CA PRO A 79 18.10 -14.46 -5.42
C PRO A 79 18.11 -14.41 -3.88
N ILE A 80 18.69 -13.37 -3.27
CA ILE A 80 18.75 -13.29 -1.79
C ILE A 80 17.38 -12.96 -1.17
N PHE A 81 16.51 -12.26 -1.90
CA PHE A 81 15.13 -12.03 -1.49
C PHE A 81 14.28 -13.32 -1.54
N ALA A 82 14.56 -14.21 -2.49
CA ALA A 82 13.93 -15.52 -2.61
C ALA A 82 14.55 -16.61 -1.71
N ASP A 83 15.66 -16.33 -1.03
CA ASP A 83 16.33 -17.32 -0.18
C ASP A 83 15.60 -17.49 1.17
N PRO A 84 15.04 -18.68 1.49
CA PRO A 84 14.42 -18.93 2.80
C PRO A 84 15.42 -18.94 3.96
N GLY A 85 16.72 -19.11 3.70
CA GLY A 85 17.79 -19.09 4.69
C GLY A 85 18.15 -17.69 5.19
N VAL A 86 17.76 -16.64 4.48
CA VAL A 86 18.06 -15.24 4.83
C VAL A 86 16.76 -14.51 5.16
N GLN A 87 16.66 -13.93 6.35
CA GLN A 87 15.45 -13.21 6.74
C GLN A 87 15.46 -11.75 6.29
N LYS A 88 14.37 -11.31 5.66
CA LYS A 88 14.18 -9.91 5.25
C LYS A 88 13.25 -9.20 6.22
N VAL A 89 13.75 -8.18 6.90
CA VAL A 89 12.98 -7.42 7.90
C VAL A 89 12.44 -6.13 7.30
N PHE A 90 11.12 -5.97 7.34
CA PHE A 90 10.41 -4.82 6.83
C PHE A 90 9.55 -4.17 7.93
N HIS A 91 8.97 -3.02 7.61
CA HIS A 91 7.87 -2.43 8.37
C HIS A 91 6.72 -2.10 7.42
N ALA A 92 5.57 -2.76 7.57
CA ALA A 92 4.42 -2.57 6.66
C ALA A 92 4.74 -2.95 5.20
N ALA A 93 5.32 -4.14 5.02
CA ALA A 93 6.01 -4.59 3.82
C ALA A 93 5.15 -4.82 2.59
N GLU A 94 3.82 -4.93 2.74
CA GLU A 94 2.91 -5.34 1.68
C GLU A 94 3.06 -4.49 0.40
N TYR A 95 3.11 -3.17 0.55
CA TYR A 95 3.30 -2.27 -0.59
C TYR A 95 4.71 -2.40 -1.21
N ASP A 96 5.76 -2.54 -0.40
CA ASP A 96 7.12 -2.75 -0.89
C ASP A 96 7.25 -4.05 -1.68
N VAL A 97 6.68 -5.15 -1.17
CA VAL A 97 6.66 -6.46 -1.83
C VAL A 97 5.98 -6.36 -3.19
N MET A 98 4.81 -5.71 -3.25
CA MET A 98 4.10 -5.47 -4.52
C MET A 98 4.95 -4.64 -5.49
N CYS A 99 5.65 -3.60 -5.02
CA CYS A 99 6.52 -2.78 -5.86
C CYS A 99 7.71 -3.57 -6.40
N PHE A 100 8.38 -4.38 -5.56
CA PHE A 100 9.49 -5.23 -5.98
C PHE A 100 9.07 -6.27 -7.02
N LYS A 101 7.91 -6.92 -6.83
CA LYS A 101 7.32 -7.84 -7.80
C LYS A 101 7.02 -7.13 -9.12
N ARG A 102 6.38 -5.97 -9.08
CA ARG A 102 6.01 -5.19 -10.27
C ARG A 102 7.23 -4.71 -11.06
N ASP A 103 8.20 -4.12 -10.37
CA ASP A 103 9.31 -3.42 -11.02
C ASP A 103 10.45 -4.38 -11.42
N PHE A 104 10.63 -5.48 -10.68
CA PHE A 104 11.80 -6.36 -10.82
C PHE A 104 11.50 -7.88 -10.83
N ASP A 105 10.24 -8.31 -10.77
CA ASP A 105 9.83 -9.73 -10.75
C ASP A 105 10.42 -10.52 -9.57
N PHE A 106 10.57 -9.89 -8.42
CA PHE A 106 11.15 -10.52 -7.23
C PHE A 106 10.19 -11.52 -6.58
N ARG A 107 10.77 -12.51 -5.90
CA ARG A 107 10.05 -13.40 -4.98
C ARG A 107 10.56 -13.19 -3.57
N PHE A 108 9.70 -13.44 -2.60
CA PHE A 108 9.98 -13.19 -1.19
C PHE A 108 9.78 -14.48 -0.40
N GLU A 109 10.81 -14.86 0.35
CA GLU A 109 10.76 -15.93 1.33
C GLU A 109 11.30 -15.42 2.67
N ASN A 110 10.87 -15.99 3.79
CA ASN A 110 11.37 -15.63 5.12
C ASN A 110 11.34 -14.10 5.40
N LEU A 111 10.18 -13.49 5.23
CA LEU A 111 9.92 -12.09 5.57
C LEU A 111 9.55 -11.96 7.06
N PHE A 112 9.99 -10.88 7.70
CA PHE A 112 9.51 -10.47 9.03
C PHE A 112 8.97 -9.04 8.92
N ASP A 113 7.68 -8.85 9.24
CA ASP A 113 7.06 -7.53 9.23
C ASP A 113 6.89 -7.00 10.66
N THR A 114 7.60 -5.93 10.98
CA THR A 114 7.60 -5.33 12.31
C THR A 114 6.29 -4.59 12.67
N MET A 115 5.51 -4.15 11.68
CA MET A 115 4.17 -3.57 11.91
C MET A 115 3.19 -4.67 12.28
N TRP A 116 3.17 -5.78 11.54
CA TRP A 116 2.31 -6.92 11.84
C TRP A 116 2.69 -7.61 13.15
N ALA A 117 3.98 -7.74 13.44
CA ALA A 117 4.44 -8.17 14.75
C ALA A 117 3.88 -7.28 15.88
N ALA A 118 3.93 -5.95 15.72
CA ALA A 118 3.37 -5.01 16.69
C ALA A 118 1.84 -5.18 16.85
N ARG A 119 1.10 -5.33 15.75
CA ARG A 119 -0.35 -5.58 15.76
C ARG A 119 -0.71 -6.86 16.51
N ILE A 120 -0.04 -7.96 16.19
CA ILE A 120 -0.23 -9.27 16.82
C ILE A 120 0.16 -9.23 18.30
N LEU A 121 1.17 -8.44 18.67
CA LEU A 121 1.55 -8.25 20.07
C LEU A 121 0.57 -7.38 20.88
N GLY A 122 -0.37 -6.69 20.21
CA GLY A 122 -1.34 -5.78 20.82
C GLY A 122 -0.77 -4.40 21.13
N TRP A 123 0.21 -3.93 20.37
CA TRP A 123 0.80 -2.61 20.60
C TRP A 123 -0.16 -1.49 20.17
N PRO A 124 -0.32 -0.42 20.97
CA PRO A 124 -1.33 0.62 20.72
C PRO A 124 -1.00 1.52 19.53
N ARG A 125 0.28 1.64 19.16
CA ARG A 125 0.74 2.43 18.01
C ARG A 125 1.69 1.58 17.19
N VAL A 126 1.30 1.32 15.94
CA VAL A 126 1.99 0.36 15.08
C VAL A 126 2.83 1.02 13.98
N GLY A 127 2.65 2.31 13.71
CA GLY A 127 3.46 3.00 12.69
C GLY A 127 4.90 3.22 13.14
N LEU A 128 5.85 3.01 12.23
CA LEU A 128 7.30 3.00 12.48
C LEU A 128 7.77 4.16 13.36
N GLY A 129 7.45 5.40 13.00
CA GLY A 129 7.87 6.58 13.76
C GLY A 129 7.40 6.59 15.23
N ASN A 130 6.23 6.02 15.55
CA ASN A 130 5.78 5.89 16.93
C ASN A 130 6.57 4.79 17.66
N ILE A 131 6.76 3.64 17.02
CA ILE A 131 7.53 2.53 17.60
C ILE A 131 8.97 2.94 17.87
N LEU A 132 9.63 3.60 16.92
CA LEU A 132 11.01 4.07 17.09
C LEU A 132 11.12 5.11 18.21
N GLN A 133 10.14 5.99 18.33
CA GLN A 133 10.07 7.00 19.40
C GLN A 133 9.90 6.36 20.78
N GLU A 134 9.07 5.33 20.91
CA GLU A 134 8.81 4.64 22.17
C GLU A 134 9.93 3.67 22.57
N THR A 135 10.49 2.96 21.60
CA THR A 135 11.43 1.87 21.84
C THR A 135 12.88 2.36 21.90
N PHE A 136 13.23 3.34 21.07
CA PHE A 136 14.61 3.81 20.90
C PHE A 136 14.82 5.31 21.18
N ASP A 137 13.77 6.05 21.56
CA ASP A 137 13.77 7.52 21.69
C ASP A 137 14.21 8.26 20.41
N VAL A 138 13.91 7.66 19.25
CA VAL A 138 14.24 8.20 17.92
C VAL A 138 13.05 8.94 17.33
N ARG A 139 13.27 10.16 16.83
CA ARG A 139 12.22 10.98 16.19
C ARG A 139 12.39 10.96 14.68
N THR A 140 11.37 10.48 13.96
CA THR A 140 11.34 10.58 12.49
C THR A 140 10.81 11.94 12.03
N ASN A 141 11.33 12.43 10.91
CA ASN A 141 10.92 13.72 10.35
C ASN A 141 9.98 13.50 9.16
N LYS A 142 8.68 13.73 9.34
CA LYS A 142 7.65 13.53 8.31
C LYS A 142 7.83 14.39 7.04
N ARG A 143 8.79 15.32 6.99
CA ARG A 143 9.05 16.21 5.86
C ARG A 143 9.29 15.46 4.53
N TYR A 144 9.88 14.26 4.58
CA TYR A 144 10.28 13.52 3.38
C TYR A 144 9.25 12.53 2.84
N GLN A 145 8.11 12.34 3.53
CA GLN A 145 7.00 11.46 3.07
C GLN A 145 6.38 11.88 1.73
N ARG A 146 6.57 13.15 1.32
CA ARG A 146 6.12 13.68 0.03
C ARG A 146 7.31 14.21 -0.79
N TYR A 147 8.49 13.66 -0.58
CA TYR A 147 9.67 14.01 -1.35
C TYR A 147 9.60 13.38 -2.74
N ASN A 148 10.18 14.03 -3.75
CA ASN A 148 10.30 13.43 -5.07
C ASN A 148 11.57 12.57 -5.13
N TRP A 149 11.42 11.29 -4.78
CA TRP A 149 12.51 10.32 -4.79
C TRP A 149 13.07 10.01 -6.17
N GLY A 150 12.39 10.40 -7.25
CA GLY A 150 12.93 10.32 -8.61
C GLY A 150 13.97 11.40 -8.95
N LYS A 151 14.18 12.40 -8.07
CA LYS A 151 15.17 13.46 -8.33
C LYS A 151 16.60 13.01 -8.05
N ARG A 152 17.55 13.48 -8.86
CA ARG A 152 18.99 13.31 -8.63
C ARG A 152 19.76 14.65 -8.74
N PRO A 153 20.82 14.85 -7.93
CA PRO A 153 21.24 14.01 -6.80
C PRO A 153 20.26 14.13 -5.61
N LEU A 154 20.18 13.09 -4.78
CA LEU A 154 19.39 13.12 -3.55
C LEU A 154 19.98 14.09 -2.52
N GLU A 155 19.11 14.84 -1.85
CA GLU A 155 19.51 15.76 -0.77
C GLU A 155 20.17 14.99 0.39
N PRO A 156 21.19 15.56 1.06
CA PRO A 156 21.80 14.93 2.25
C PRO A 156 20.78 14.53 3.32
N ASP A 157 19.83 15.40 3.62
CA ASP A 157 18.80 15.15 4.64
C ASP A 157 17.78 14.08 4.21
N ALA A 158 17.49 13.97 2.90
CA ALA A 158 16.64 12.90 2.37
C ALA A 158 17.31 11.53 2.53
N ARG A 159 18.62 11.44 2.27
CA ARG A 159 19.39 10.21 2.50
C ARG A 159 19.43 9.80 3.96
N ALA A 160 19.58 10.77 4.87
CA ALA A 160 19.55 10.51 6.31
C ALA A 160 18.17 10.07 6.79
N TYR A 161 17.10 10.63 6.21
CA TYR A 161 15.72 10.19 6.46
C TYR A 161 15.51 8.74 6.03
N ALA A 162 15.78 8.39 4.77
CA ALA A 162 15.62 7.02 4.27
C ALA A 162 16.41 6.00 5.10
N CYS A 163 17.65 6.33 5.47
CA CYS A 163 18.48 5.46 6.31
C CYS A 163 17.83 5.12 7.67
N LEU A 164 17.09 6.07 8.27
CA LEU A 164 16.44 5.85 9.57
C LEU A 164 15.32 4.81 9.52
N ASP A 165 14.69 4.61 8.35
CA ASP A 165 13.55 3.72 8.21
C ASP A 165 13.97 2.24 8.28
N THR A 166 15.23 1.90 7.97
CA THR A 166 15.77 0.53 8.10
C THR A 166 16.74 0.34 9.28
N HIS A 167 17.49 1.36 9.68
CA HIS A 167 18.59 1.25 10.65
C HIS A 167 18.20 0.57 11.98
N TYR A 168 16.98 0.82 12.44
CA TYR A 168 16.47 0.30 13.71
C TYR A 168 15.58 -0.95 13.57
N LEU A 169 15.34 -1.45 12.36
CA LEU A 169 14.43 -2.58 12.17
C LEU A 169 15.01 -3.90 12.69
N LEU A 170 16.31 -4.14 12.57
CA LEU A 170 16.95 -5.35 13.11
C LEU A 170 16.80 -5.47 14.64
N PRO A 171 17.21 -4.47 15.45
CA PRO A 171 16.99 -4.55 16.90
C PRO A 171 15.50 -4.54 17.28
N LEU A 172 14.63 -3.90 16.49
CA LEU A 172 13.17 -3.97 16.71
C LEU A 172 12.64 -5.38 16.50
N ARG A 173 13.05 -6.03 15.41
CA ARG A 173 12.68 -7.40 15.08
C ARG A 173 13.08 -8.36 16.20
N ASP A 174 14.28 -8.23 16.77
CA ASP A 174 14.72 -9.11 17.86
C ASP A 174 13.83 -8.96 19.11
N LEU A 175 13.50 -7.72 19.50
CA LEU A 175 12.59 -7.46 20.61
C LEU A 175 11.19 -8.03 20.37
N GLN A 176 10.68 -7.88 19.14
CA GLN A 176 9.35 -8.36 18.77
C GLN A 176 9.30 -9.89 18.66
N LEU A 177 10.32 -10.51 18.08
CA LEU A 177 10.43 -11.97 17.99
C LEU A 177 10.43 -12.61 19.39
N GLU A 178 11.23 -12.09 20.31
CA GLU A 178 11.24 -12.57 21.69
C GLU A 178 9.87 -12.42 22.36
N ALA A 179 9.20 -11.29 22.15
CA ALA A 179 7.85 -11.06 22.68
C ALA A 179 6.79 -11.99 22.06
N LEU A 180 6.87 -12.25 20.76
CA LEU A 180 5.95 -13.14 20.03
C LEU A 180 6.08 -14.58 20.55
N ILE A 181 7.32 -15.06 20.72
CA ILE A 181 7.59 -16.37 21.29
C ILE A 181 7.06 -16.46 22.73
N ARG A 182 7.36 -15.46 23.58
CA ARG A 182 6.89 -15.44 24.98
C ARG A 182 5.37 -15.42 25.10
N LYS A 183 4.66 -14.78 24.16
CA LYS A 183 3.19 -14.75 24.13
C LYS A 183 2.57 -15.94 23.39
N GLY A 184 3.36 -16.85 22.82
CA GLY A 184 2.85 -17.97 22.01
C GLY A 184 2.18 -17.53 20.70
N ARG A 185 2.55 -16.36 20.16
CA ARG A 185 1.97 -15.77 18.93
C ARG A 185 2.90 -15.84 17.71
N TRP A 186 3.97 -16.64 17.81
CA TRP A 186 4.96 -16.73 16.74
C TRP A 186 4.41 -17.40 15.47
N GLU A 187 3.66 -18.49 15.62
CA GLU A 187 3.08 -19.23 14.50
C GLU A 187 2.10 -18.37 13.68
N GLU A 188 1.21 -17.62 14.36
CA GLU A 188 0.33 -16.61 13.77
C GLU A 188 1.11 -15.53 13.01
N ALA A 189 2.17 -15.00 13.60
CA ALA A 189 2.99 -13.98 12.96
C ALA A 189 3.68 -14.51 11.69
N GLN A 190 4.22 -15.73 11.73
CA GLN A 190 4.81 -16.36 10.56
C GLN A 190 3.79 -16.55 9.44
N GLU A 191 2.53 -16.90 9.76
CA GLU A 191 1.46 -16.99 8.77
C GLU A 191 1.16 -15.63 8.14
N ALA A 192 0.98 -14.59 8.95
CA ALA A 192 0.77 -13.23 8.43
C ALA A 192 1.92 -12.78 7.53
N PHE A 193 3.17 -13.08 7.88
CA PHE A 193 4.32 -12.71 7.05
C PHE A 193 4.36 -13.46 5.72
N ARG A 194 3.95 -14.74 5.69
CA ARG A 194 3.82 -15.49 4.43
C ARG A 194 2.74 -14.91 3.53
N GLN A 195 1.61 -14.50 4.09
CA GLN A 195 0.53 -13.85 3.32
C GLN A 195 1.04 -12.54 2.67
N ILE A 196 1.78 -11.72 3.43
CA ILE A 196 2.39 -10.49 2.91
C ILE A 196 3.42 -10.77 1.80
N ALA A 197 4.26 -11.80 1.98
CA ALA A 197 5.23 -12.20 0.95
C ALA A 197 4.54 -12.71 -0.34
N ALA A 198 3.34 -13.27 -0.20
CA ALA A 198 2.51 -13.73 -1.29
C ALA A 198 1.70 -12.63 -1.99
N SER A 199 1.62 -11.40 -1.45
CA SER A 199 0.87 -10.29 -2.05
C SER A 199 1.27 -10.06 -3.51
N GLU A 200 0.30 -10.02 -4.41
CA GLU A 200 0.53 -9.88 -5.85
C GLU A 200 0.58 -8.41 -6.28
N PRO A 201 1.40 -8.06 -7.29
CA PRO A 201 1.51 -6.69 -7.75
C PRO A 201 0.17 -6.20 -8.31
N MET A 202 -0.24 -5.01 -7.88
CA MET A 202 -1.41 -4.35 -8.45
C MET A 202 -1.01 -3.62 -9.73
N TRP A 203 -1.51 -4.09 -10.86
CA TRP A 203 -1.41 -3.40 -12.14
C TRP A 203 -2.62 -2.46 -12.27
N GLU A 204 -2.43 -1.17 -12.02
CA GLU A 204 -3.45 -0.16 -12.30
C GLU A 204 -3.51 0.11 -13.81
N ASP A 205 -4.15 -0.79 -14.57
CA ASP A 205 -4.55 -0.48 -15.93
C ASP A 205 -5.76 0.44 -15.90
N PHE A 206 -5.63 1.62 -16.52
CA PHE A 206 -6.73 2.55 -16.65
C PHE A 206 -7.90 1.91 -17.40
N SER A 207 -9.05 1.77 -16.72
CA SER A 207 -10.31 1.48 -17.36
C SER A 207 -11.08 2.78 -17.60
N PRO A 208 -11.64 3.00 -18.81
CA PRO A 208 -12.58 4.10 -19.03
C PRO A 208 -13.72 4.14 -18.03
N ASP A 209 -14.13 3.00 -17.49
CA ASP A 209 -15.26 2.88 -16.57
C ASP A 209 -14.87 3.20 -15.11
N ASP A 210 -13.57 3.37 -14.80
CA ASP A 210 -13.10 3.85 -13.49
C ASP A 210 -13.55 5.29 -13.19
N PHE A 211 -14.10 6.01 -14.18
CA PHE A 211 -14.71 7.32 -13.95
C PHE A 211 -15.85 7.26 -12.92
N TRP A 212 -16.47 6.09 -12.68
CA TRP A 212 -17.46 5.92 -11.62
C TRP A 212 -16.88 6.11 -10.21
N HIS A 213 -15.58 5.86 -10.02
CA HIS A 213 -14.88 6.13 -8.76
C HIS A 213 -14.60 7.63 -8.53
N VAL A 214 -14.78 8.48 -9.55
CA VAL A 214 -14.59 9.92 -9.42
C VAL A 214 -15.66 10.50 -8.50
N LYS A 215 -15.23 11.18 -7.45
CA LYS A 215 -16.15 11.80 -6.48
C LYS A 215 -17.12 12.77 -7.18
N GLY A 216 -18.41 12.48 -7.08
CA GLY A 216 -19.50 13.24 -7.69
C GLY A 216 -19.99 12.69 -9.05
N ALA A 217 -19.39 11.62 -9.58
CA ALA A 217 -19.82 11.01 -10.84
C ALA A 217 -21.29 10.57 -10.81
N HIS A 218 -21.74 9.97 -9.70
CA HIS A 218 -23.13 9.53 -9.54
C HIS A 218 -24.15 10.66 -9.36
N ASP A 219 -23.70 11.88 -9.03
CA ASP A 219 -24.58 13.05 -8.86
C ASP A 219 -24.85 13.76 -10.20
N LEU A 220 -24.07 13.44 -11.24
CA LEU A 220 -24.22 13.97 -12.58
C LEU A 220 -25.40 13.33 -13.32
N SER A 221 -26.04 14.08 -14.22
CA SER A 221 -27.02 13.55 -15.16
C SER A 221 -26.38 12.53 -16.12
N PRO A 222 -27.16 11.65 -16.76
CA PRO A 222 -26.62 10.61 -17.64
C PRO A 222 -25.73 11.13 -18.79
N ARG A 223 -26.03 12.33 -19.30
CA ARG A 223 -25.22 12.97 -20.34
C ARG A 223 -23.93 13.56 -19.78
N GLU A 224 -23.98 14.18 -18.61
CA GLU A 224 -22.79 14.67 -17.91
C GLU A 224 -21.86 13.52 -17.50
N GLN A 225 -22.40 12.34 -17.15
CA GLN A 225 -21.61 11.13 -16.90
C GLN A 225 -20.84 10.69 -18.15
N ALA A 226 -21.47 10.69 -19.32
CA ALA A 226 -20.80 10.40 -20.59
C ALA A 226 -19.66 11.40 -20.88
N ILE A 227 -19.86 12.68 -20.55
CA ILE A 227 -18.82 13.72 -20.66
C ILE A 227 -17.69 13.50 -19.66
N LEU A 228 -18.01 13.19 -18.40
CA LEU A 228 -17.01 12.89 -17.38
C LEU A 228 -16.14 11.70 -17.81
N ARG A 229 -16.75 10.64 -18.35
CA ARG A 229 -16.03 9.48 -18.90
C ARG A 229 -15.02 9.90 -19.98
N GLU A 230 -15.44 10.66 -20.98
CA GLU A 230 -14.56 11.14 -22.04
C GLU A 230 -13.46 12.10 -21.55
N LEU A 231 -13.75 12.89 -20.52
CA LEU A 231 -12.79 13.73 -19.83
C LEU A 231 -11.76 12.90 -19.05
N CYS A 232 -12.17 11.82 -18.39
CA CYS A 232 -11.27 10.88 -17.70
C CYS A 232 -10.33 10.18 -18.70
N ILE A 233 -10.86 9.68 -19.82
CA ILE A 233 -10.06 9.10 -20.91
C ILE A 233 -9.05 10.11 -21.46
N TRP A 234 -9.47 11.36 -21.67
CA TRP A 234 -8.56 12.41 -22.10
C TRP A 234 -7.46 12.68 -21.05
N ARG A 235 -7.84 12.79 -19.78
CA ARG A 235 -6.92 13.04 -18.68
C ARG A 235 -5.87 11.94 -18.60
N ASP A 236 -6.30 10.69 -18.70
CA ASP A 236 -5.43 9.51 -18.70
C ASP A 236 -4.38 9.59 -19.82
N ARG A 237 -4.82 9.82 -21.07
CA ARG A 237 -3.91 9.99 -22.22
C ARG A 237 -2.89 11.10 -21.98
N GLN A 238 -3.28 12.21 -21.33
CA GLN A 238 -2.35 13.29 -21.00
C GLN A 238 -1.42 12.96 -19.83
N ALA A 239 -1.89 12.19 -18.86
CA ALA A 239 -1.14 11.71 -17.70
C ALA A 239 -0.03 10.77 -18.17
N ARG A 240 -0.39 9.75 -18.96
CA ARG A 240 0.54 8.81 -19.60
C ARG A 240 1.56 9.50 -20.50
N ARG A 241 1.12 10.38 -21.40
CA ARG A 241 2.01 11.10 -22.33
C ARG A 241 3.04 11.98 -21.61
N GLN A 242 2.71 12.49 -20.43
CA GLN A 242 3.58 13.38 -19.68
C GLN A 242 4.34 12.69 -18.55
N ASP A 243 4.07 11.40 -18.34
CA ASP A 243 4.47 10.63 -17.17
C ASP A 243 4.19 11.38 -15.86
N ARG A 244 2.91 11.70 -15.63
CA ARG A 244 2.45 12.40 -14.42
C ARG A 244 1.15 11.79 -13.90
N PRO A 245 0.93 11.76 -12.58
CA PRO A 245 -0.34 11.33 -12.00
C PRO A 245 -1.52 12.14 -12.54
N HIS A 246 -2.69 11.52 -12.65
CA HIS A 246 -3.90 12.16 -13.17
C HIS A 246 -4.23 13.49 -12.49
N PHE A 247 -4.09 13.57 -11.15
CA PHE A 247 -4.38 14.78 -10.38
C PHE A 247 -3.46 15.96 -10.72
N LYS A 248 -2.28 15.72 -11.31
CA LYS A 248 -1.37 16.77 -11.80
C LYS A 248 -1.72 17.29 -13.20
N ILE A 249 -2.60 16.59 -13.91
CA ILE A 249 -3.17 17.05 -15.17
C ILE A 249 -4.36 17.96 -14.87
N VAL A 250 -5.42 17.39 -14.29
CA VAL A 250 -6.63 18.07 -13.79
C VAL A 250 -7.22 17.22 -12.66
N GLY A 251 -7.56 17.84 -11.52
CA GLY A 251 -8.16 17.14 -10.38
C GLY A 251 -9.61 16.72 -10.61
N ASP A 252 -10.06 15.69 -9.90
CA ASP A 252 -11.40 15.09 -10.00
C ASP A 252 -12.55 16.10 -9.89
N HIS A 253 -12.45 17.01 -8.91
CA HIS A 253 -13.47 18.04 -8.72
C HIS A 253 -13.59 18.98 -9.92
N THR A 254 -12.47 19.30 -10.57
CA THR A 254 -12.46 20.13 -11.78
C THR A 254 -12.97 19.37 -13.00
N LEU A 255 -12.70 18.06 -13.12
CA LEU A 255 -13.31 17.23 -14.17
C LEU A 255 -14.84 17.17 -14.03
N THR A 256 -15.33 16.96 -12.81
CA THR A 256 -16.76 16.94 -12.50
C THR A 256 -17.41 18.30 -12.81
N ALA A 257 -16.74 19.41 -12.46
CA ALA A 257 -17.21 20.75 -12.79
C ALA A 257 -17.22 21.03 -14.31
N LEU A 258 -16.23 20.54 -15.06
CA LEU A 258 -16.20 20.61 -16.52
C LEU A 258 -17.36 19.83 -17.14
N ALA A 259 -17.64 18.64 -16.62
CA ALA A 259 -18.74 17.81 -17.09
C ALA A 259 -20.09 18.51 -16.88
N HIS A 260 -20.34 19.03 -15.68
CA HIS A 260 -21.58 19.77 -15.35
C HIS A 260 -21.72 21.09 -16.12
N ALA A 261 -20.62 21.77 -16.46
CA ALA A 261 -20.70 23.07 -17.13
C ALA A 261 -20.89 23.00 -18.65
N HIS A 262 -20.53 21.87 -19.29
CA HIS A 262 -20.58 21.68 -20.74
C HIS A 262 -19.96 22.84 -21.56
N PRO A 263 -18.70 23.26 -21.28
CA PRO A 263 -18.13 24.41 -21.94
C PRO A 263 -17.96 24.18 -23.45
N ARG A 264 -18.27 25.20 -24.23
CA ARG A 264 -18.19 25.23 -25.70
C ARG A 264 -17.10 26.16 -26.23
N THR A 265 -16.59 27.04 -25.37
CA THR A 265 -15.54 28.00 -25.71
C THR A 265 -14.35 27.90 -24.75
N LEU A 266 -13.18 28.41 -25.17
CA LEU A 266 -11.99 28.43 -24.31
C LEU A 266 -12.16 29.34 -23.10
N ASP A 267 -12.97 30.40 -23.24
CA ASP A 267 -13.27 31.32 -22.16
C ASP A 267 -14.13 30.63 -21.09
N GLU A 268 -15.18 29.90 -21.50
CA GLU A 268 -15.99 29.08 -20.59
C GLU A 268 -15.16 28.01 -19.88
N VAL A 269 -14.18 27.37 -20.55
CA VAL A 269 -13.23 26.47 -19.88
C VAL A 269 -12.43 27.22 -18.82
N GLY A 270 -12.02 28.45 -19.09
CA GLY A 270 -11.26 29.31 -18.18
C GLY A 270 -12.02 29.72 -16.93
N ASP A 271 -13.34 29.80 -16.99
CA ASP A 271 -14.22 30.16 -15.87
C ASP A 271 -14.43 29.01 -14.87
N ILE A 272 -14.04 27.77 -15.24
CA ILE A 272 -14.21 26.60 -14.38
C ILE A 272 -13.24 26.61 -13.21
N LYS A 273 -13.77 26.42 -12.00
CA LYS A 273 -12.97 26.35 -10.77
C LYS A 273 -11.89 25.27 -10.85
N GLY A 274 -10.64 25.68 -10.62
CA GLY A 274 -9.46 24.82 -10.66
C GLY A 274 -8.75 24.80 -12.01
N ILE A 275 -9.39 25.27 -13.08
CA ILE A 275 -8.71 25.64 -14.32
C ILE A 275 -7.92 26.93 -14.07
N LYS A 276 -6.72 26.97 -14.63
CA LYS A 276 -5.78 28.11 -14.56
C LYS A 276 -5.45 28.49 -15.99
N SER A 277 -4.95 29.70 -16.21
CA SER A 277 -4.64 30.19 -17.56
C SER A 277 -3.73 29.26 -18.36
N TYR A 278 -2.79 28.54 -17.71
CA TYR A 278 -1.96 27.55 -18.39
C TYR A 278 -2.73 26.32 -18.85
N HIS A 279 -3.76 25.88 -18.11
CA HIS A 279 -4.62 24.77 -18.52
C HIS A 279 -5.41 25.15 -19.78
N VAL A 280 -5.98 26.36 -19.84
CA VAL A 280 -6.69 26.84 -21.04
C VAL A 280 -5.76 26.83 -22.26
N ARG A 281 -4.57 27.41 -22.13
CA ARG A 281 -3.57 27.46 -23.23
C ARG A 281 -3.11 26.08 -23.68
N ARG A 282 -2.85 25.16 -22.74
CA ARG A 282 -2.23 23.86 -23.01
C ARG A 282 -3.24 22.76 -23.35
N TYR A 283 -4.40 22.78 -22.71
CA TYR A 283 -5.37 21.69 -22.71
C TYR A 283 -6.76 22.11 -23.19
N GLY A 284 -7.08 23.40 -23.24
CA GLY A 284 -8.44 23.87 -23.50
C GLY A 284 -9.10 23.27 -24.74
N ARG A 285 -8.37 23.21 -25.87
CA ARG A 285 -8.89 22.57 -27.10
C ARG A 285 -9.18 21.08 -26.92
N HIS A 286 -8.33 20.35 -26.20
CA HIS A 286 -8.53 18.92 -25.97
C HIS A 286 -9.66 18.65 -24.97
N ILE A 287 -9.84 19.53 -23.98
CA ILE A 287 -10.98 19.50 -23.06
C ILE A 287 -12.28 19.71 -23.84
N LEU A 288 -12.37 20.74 -24.69
CA LEU A 288 -13.56 20.98 -25.54
C LEU A 288 -13.86 19.77 -26.44
N GLN A 289 -12.83 19.17 -27.04
CA GLN A 289 -13.01 17.95 -27.84
C GLN A 289 -13.51 16.76 -27.02
N ALA A 290 -13.09 16.62 -25.76
CA ALA A 290 -13.58 15.57 -24.87
C ALA A 290 -15.05 15.80 -24.48
N VAL A 291 -15.42 17.04 -24.18
CA VAL A 291 -16.80 17.44 -23.93
C VAL A 291 -17.68 17.13 -25.15
N GLU A 292 -17.26 17.54 -26.35
CA GLU A 292 -17.99 17.27 -27.60
C GLU A 292 -18.16 15.76 -27.87
N ARG A 293 -17.14 14.95 -27.59
CA ARG A 293 -17.25 13.49 -27.69
C ARG A 293 -18.27 12.94 -26.70
N GLY A 294 -18.23 13.37 -25.44
CA GLY A 294 -19.18 12.94 -24.41
C GLY A 294 -20.63 13.37 -24.70
N GLU A 295 -20.82 14.53 -25.34
CA GLU A 295 -22.12 14.99 -25.80
C GLU A 295 -22.76 14.03 -26.84
N ARG A 296 -21.92 13.32 -27.62
CA ARG A 296 -22.34 12.38 -28.67
C ARG A 296 -22.18 10.91 -28.31
N ALA A 297 -21.50 10.61 -27.20
CA ALA A 297 -21.22 9.24 -26.77
C ALA A 297 -22.50 8.52 -26.31
N GLU A 298 -22.41 7.20 -26.24
CA GLU A 298 -23.41 6.40 -25.54
C GLU A 298 -23.40 6.73 -24.04
N ILE A 299 -24.57 6.66 -23.41
CA ILE A 299 -24.70 6.91 -21.98
C ILE A 299 -24.11 5.70 -21.24
N PRO A 300 -23.08 5.90 -20.40
CA PRO A 300 -22.51 4.79 -19.64
C PRO A 300 -23.53 4.26 -18.62
N SER A 301 -23.55 2.96 -18.44
CA SER A 301 -24.34 2.34 -17.38
C SER A 301 -23.53 2.33 -16.09
N PRO A 302 -24.13 2.68 -14.93
CA PRO A 302 -23.46 2.53 -13.65
C PRO A 302 -23.12 1.06 -13.40
N PRO A 303 -22.05 0.76 -12.66
CA PRO A 303 -21.78 -0.59 -12.22
C PRO A 303 -23.00 -1.13 -11.48
N GLU A 304 -23.30 -2.41 -11.69
CA GLU A 304 -24.40 -3.06 -11.00
C GLU A 304 -24.21 -2.89 -9.49
N ARG A 305 -25.24 -2.35 -8.82
CA ARG A 305 -25.21 -2.32 -7.37
C ARG A 305 -25.35 -3.76 -6.91
N PRO A 306 -24.50 -4.23 -5.98
CA PRO A 306 -24.71 -5.54 -5.39
C PRO A 306 -26.15 -5.60 -4.86
N PRO A 307 -26.84 -6.75 -5.04
CA PRO A 307 -28.19 -6.91 -4.55
C PRO A 307 -28.24 -6.60 -3.06
N ARG A 308 -29.39 -6.12 -2.57
CA ARG A 308 -29.57 -5.98 -1.12
C ARG A 308 -29.41 -7.37 -0.51
N ARG A 309 -28.47 -7.49 0.42
CA ARG A 309 -28.25 -8.72 1.17
C ARG A 309 -29.54 -9.09 1.93
N PRO A 310 -29.94 -10.37 1.95
CA PRO A 310 -30.94 -10.90 2.86
C PRO A 310 -30.71 -10.44 4.31
N MET A 311 -31.79 -10.35 5.09
CA MET A 311 -31.66 -9.99 6.52
C MET A 311 -30.85 -11.05 7.28
N THR A 312 -31.01 -12.31 6.93
CA THR A 312 -30.27 -13.46 7.47
C THR A 312 -28.76 -13.29 7.33
N ASP A 313 -28.27 -12.88 6.16
CA ASP A 313 -26.85 -12.61 5.91
C ASP A 313 -26.32 -11.48 6.79
N ILE A 314 -27.14 -10.43 6.99
CA ILE A 314 -26.78 -9.30 7.85
C ILE A 314 -26.71 -9.74 9.31
N GLU A 315 -27.64 -10.58 9.77
CA GLU A 315 -27.66 -11.12 11.12
C GLU A 315 -26.44 -12.03 11.38
N ARG A 316 -26.11 -12.93 10.45
CA ARG A 316 -24.90 -13.76 10.50
C ARG A 316 -23.63 -12.91 10.53
N TYR A 317 -23.54 -11.89 9.68
CA TYR A 317 -22.40 -10.96 9.69
C TYR A 317 -22.24 -10.25 11.03
N GLU A 318 -23.32 -9.74 11.63
CA GLU A 318 -23.25 -9.07 12.93
C GLU A 318 -22.91 -10.06 14.06
N ALA A 319 -23.36 -11.32 13.99
CA ALA A 319 -22.97 -12.38 14.93
C ALA A 319 -21.46 -12.66 14.87
N LEU A 320 -20.92 -12.92 13.68
CA LEU A 320 -19.49 -13.11 13.47
C LEU A 320 -18.68 -11.86 13.88
N ARG A 321 -19.20 -10.67 13.61
CA ARG A 321 -18.56 -9.41 14.00
C ARG A 321 -18.52 -9.23 15.51
N ALA A 322 -19.57 -9.63 16.21
CA ALA A 322 -19.64 -9.61 17.67
C ALA A 322 -18.64 -10.61 18.28
N TRP A 323 -18.63 -11.86 17.80
CA TRP A 323 -17.65 -12.87 18.19
C TRP A 323 -16.21 -12.39 17.97
N ARG A 324 -15.89 -11.88 16.78
CA ARG A 324 -14.56 -11.34 16.45
C ARG A 324 -14.14 -10.25 17.42
N LYS A 325 -15.08 -9.39 17.81
CA LYS A 325 -14.83 -8.29 18.75
C LYS A 325 -14.48 -8.84 20.14
N GLU A 326 -15.23 -9.81 20.64
CA GLU A 326 -14.97 -10.47 21.92
C GLU A 326 -13.57 -11.12 21.94
N VAL A 327 -13.26 -11.94 20.94
CA VAL A 327 -11.94 -12.58 20.79
C VAL A 327 -10.81 -11.55 20.72
N ALA A 328 -11.01 -10.45 19.99
CA ALA A 328 -10.02 -9.39 19.89
C ALA A 328 -9.78 -8.67 21.23
N GLU A 329 -10.84 -8.41 21.99
CA GLU A 329 -10.78 -7.81 23.33
C GLU A 329 -10.04 -8.72 24.32
N GLU A 330 -10.36 -10.01 24.34
CA GLU A 330 -9.68 -11.00 25.18
C GLU A 330 -8.18 -11.12 24.85
N ARG A 331 -7.84 -11.10 23.56
CA ARG A 331 -6.46 -11.14 23.08
C ARG A 331 -5.74 -9.81 23.25
N GLY A 332 -6.45 -8.71 23.50
CA GLY A 332 -5.91 -7.36 23.57
C GLY A 332 -5.28 -6.92 22.24
N VAL A 333 -5.93 -7.20 21.12
CA VAL A 333 -5.49 -6.85 19.76
C VAL A 333 -6.58 -6.09 19.01
N ASP A 334 -6.23 -5.46 17.88
CA ASP A 334 -7.23 -4.90 16.99
C ASP A 334 -8.05 -6.01 16.30
N VAL A 335 -9.34 -5.78 16.07
CA VAL A 335 -10.26 -6.77 15.45
C VAL A 335 -9.75 -7.29 14.10
N SER A 336 -9.03 -6.47 13.34
CA SER A 336 -8.47 -6.85 12.05
C SER A 336 -7.31 -7.85 12.14
N VAL A 337 -6.71 -8.04 13.33
CA VAL A 337 -5.73 -9.11 13.58
C VAL A 337 -6.41 -10.47 13.56
N ILE A 338 -7.63 -10.55 14.11
CA ILE A 338 -8.45 -11.76 14.06
C ILE A 338 -8.84 -12.04 12.61
N MET A 339 -9.54 -11.09 11.97
CA MET A 339 -9.88 -11.14 10.54
C MET A 339 -10.45 -9.82 10.04
N THR A 340 -10.32 -9.57 8.73
CA THR A 340 -10.88 -8.36 8.09
C THR A 340 -12.40 -8.46 7.94
N ASN A 341 -13.05 -7.36 7.59
CA ASN A 341 -14.49 -7.40 7.29
C ASN A 341 -14.79 -8.19 6.00
N ASP A 342 -13.85 -8.22 5.06
CA ASP A 342 -14.03 -8.95 3.81
C ASP A 342 -14.08 -10.45 4.06
N VAL A 343 -13.19 -10.98 4.92
CA VAL A 343 -13.24 -12.38 5.37
C VAL A 343 -14.55 -12.70 6.08
N LEU A 344 -15.08 -11.79 6.90
CA LEU A 344 -16.40 -11.97 7.53
C LEU A 344 -17.52 -12.08 6.50
N TRP A 345 -17.47 -11.30 5.42
CA TRP A 345 -18.45 -11.42 4.35
C TRP A 345 -18.25 -12.69 3.53
N SER A 346 -17.02 -13.12 3.26
CA SER A 346 -16.75 -14.40 2.61
C SER A 346 -17.31 -15.59 3.40
N LEU A 347 -17.22 -15.55 4.74
CA LEU A 347 -17.84 -16.57 5.60
C LEU A 347 -19.37 -16.60 5.48
N VAL A 348 -20.00 -15.44 5.31
CA VAL A 348 -21.46 -15.33 5.11
C VAL A 348 -21.87 -15.77 3.70
N ASP A 349 -21.05 -15.46 2.71
CA ASP A 349 -21.33 -15.75 1.29
C ASP A 349 -21.14 -17.23 0.94
N GLU A 350 -20.12 -17.87 1.52
CA GLU A 350 -19.76 -19.27 1.21
C GLU A 350 -20.41 -20.28 2.18
N GLU A 351 -20.89 -19.82 3.36
CA GLU A 351 -21.56 -20.63 4.39
C GLU A 351 -20.84 -21.97 4.71
N PRO A 352 -19.54 -21.96 5.07
CA PRO A 352 -18.80 -23.19 5.31
C PRO A 352 -19.36 -23.96 6.53
N ASP A 353 -19.49 -25.27 6.41
CA ASP A 353 -19.99 -26.17 7.46
C ASP A 353 -18.92 -27.13 8.01
N THR A 354 -17.71 -27.10 7.42
CA THR A 354 -16.56 -27.90 7.87
C THR A 354 -15.27 -27.08 7.96
N LEU A 355 -14.32 -27.60 8.75
CA LEU A 355 -12.96 -27.02 8.84
C LEU A 355 -12.22 -27.04 7.50
N ASP A 356 -12.47 -28.03 6.66
CA ASP A 356 -11.84 -28.14 5.33
C ASP A 356 -12.32 -27.03 4.39
N GLU A 357 -13.61 -26.66 4.46
CA GLU A 357 -14.17 -25.54 3.70
C GLU A 357 -13.64 -24.20 4.20
N LEU A 358 -13.48 -24.03 5.52
CA LEU A 358 -12.85 -22.85 6.11
C LEU A 358 -11.41 -22.65 5.63
N GLU A 359 -10.61 -23.72 5.53
CA GLU A 359 -9.22 -23.64 5.05
C GLU A 359 -9.13 -23.22 3.57
N GLY A 360 -10.20 -23.44 2.80
CA GLY A 360 -10.33 -22.97 1.41
C GLY A 360 -10.58 -21.47 1.26
N LEU A 361 -10.95 -20.77 2.33
CA LEU A 361 -11.30 -19.34 2.26
C LEU A 361 -10.08 -18.42 2.26
N GLU A 362 -10.02 -17.54 1.27
CA GLU A 362 -8.99 -16.52 1.20
C GLU A 362 -9.02 -15.61 2.44
N GLY A 363 -7.86 -15.41 3.05
CA GLY A 363 -7.69 -14.59 4.26
C GLY A 363 -7.86 -15.36 5.58
N LEU A 364 -8.30 -16.62 5.55
CA LEU A 364 -8.34 -17.52 6.71
C LEU A 364 -7.24 -18.58 6.58
N GLY A 365 -6.02 -18.24 7.04
CA GLY A 365 -4.89 -19.16 6.97
C GLY A 365 -5.01 -20.38 7.91
N PRO A 366 -4.17 -21.42 7.72
CA PRO A 366 -4.21 -22.64 8.52
C PRO A 366 -4.17 -22.42 10.04
N TRP A 367 -3.39 -21.46 10.53
CA TRP A 367 -3.32 -21.15 11.95
C TRP A 367 -4.65 -20.59 12.46
N LYS A 368 -5.29 -19.69 11.70
CA LYS A 368 -6.61 -19.15 12.05
C LYS A 368 -7.68 -20.22 12.01
N CYS A 369 -7.70 -21.08 11.00
CA CYS A 369 -8.63 -22.21 10.92
C CYS A 369 -8.49 -23.13 12.13
N LYS A 370 -7.24 -23.50 12.49
CA LYS A 370 -6.97 -24.32 13.68
C LYS A 370 -7.37 -23.64 14.99
N THR A 371 -7.24 -22.30 15.07
CA THR A 371 -7.43 -21.55 16.32
C THR A 371 -8.87 -21.11 16.53
N TYR A 372 -9.57 -20.76 15.45
CA TYR A 372 -10.90 -20.14 15.47
C TYR A 372 -11.95 -20.93 14.71
N GLY A 373 -11.58 -21.98 13.98
CA GLY A 373 -12.48 -22.65 13.05
C GLY A 373 -13.73 -23.20 13.72
N GLU A 374 -13.58 -23.93 14.82
CA GLU A 374 -14.72 -24.44 15.61
C GLU A 374 -15.64 -23.30 16.07
N ASP A 375 -15.09 -22.23 16.68
CA ASP A 375 -15.90 -21.09 17.13
C ASP A 375 -16.64 -20.40 15.96
N ILE A 376 -16.00 -20.31 14.78
CA ILE A 376 -16.62 -19.72 13.59
C ILE A 376 -17.77 -20.59 13.10
N LEU A 377 -17.59 -21.92 13.04
CA LEU A 377 -18.62 -22.87 12.64
C LEU A 377 -19.80 -22.83 13.61
N ASP A 378 -19.55 -22.80 14.92
CA ASP A 378 -20.58 -22.67 15.95
C ASP A 378 -21.42 -21.39 15.73
N VAL A 379 -20.76 -20.24 15.48
CA VAL A 379 -21.46 -18.98 15.21
C VAL A 379 -22.28 -19.05 13.92
N LEU A 380 -21.78 -19.73 12.89
CA LEU A 380 -22.51 -19.91 11.63
C LEU A 380 -23.71 -20.84 11.80
N GLU A 381 -23.56 -21.96 12.53
CA GLU A 381 -24.63 -22.93 12.79
C GLU A 381 -25.77 -22.31 13.61
N GLU A 382 -25.45 -21.60 14.69
CA GLU A 382 -26.44 -20.92 15.55
C GLU A 382 -27.26 -19.87 14.79
N ASN A 383 -26.73 -19.35 13.69
CA ASN A 383 -27.36 -18.33 12.84
C ASN A 383 -27.68 -18.87 11.44
N GLY A 384 -27.63 -20.19 11.23
CA GLY A 384 -27.79 -20.88 9.96
C GLY A 384 -29.24 -21.15 9.57
N ASP A 385 -30.11 -21.40 10.56
CA ASP A 385 -31.50 -21.82 10.36
C ASP A 385 -32.50 -20.76 10.89
N THR A 386 -32.94 -19.84 10.03
CA THR A 386 -34.26 -19.17 10.15
C THR A 386 -34.88 -18.83 8.80
#